data_AF-Q07JF4-F1
#
_entry.id   AF-Q07JF4-F1
#
_cell.length_a   1.000
_cell.length_b   1.000
_cell.length_c   1.000
_cell.angle_alpha   90.00
_cell.angle_beta   90.00
_cell.angle_gamma   90.00
#
_symmetry.space_group_name_H-M   'P 1'
#
loop_
_entity.id
_entity.type
_entity.pdbx_description
1 polymer ?
#
loop_
_entity_poly.entity_id
_entity_poly.type
_entity_poly.pdbx_seq_one_letter_code
_entity_poly.pdbx_strand_id
1 'polypeptide(L)'
;MNPPPLPDIATDGREEIVPPTLATVWQYARASIDDISETRDRRGFRLLQWAPLRPGLGNKPTELSVEHEARLRPAADGSIAALQTFLAEKEGQRIFDAGTDDGLIVRRKKRAPGSQSVDQYWDAGGALSGGWTCRMLTFRRRIRTSKFMTWSADAEHNGVFNLELPPVAFAGTGVIARAEFNWIDSLQSGVLDVARISQTGEGDPRHPLLLAMRALGLPPPGRLQPALEHTTFREKYSLCTSSRSYDEPQELFQLNIDHMTVQSLRTGHVAQHRDIDISAARFVNTQVLSQLIRITSALSEKFGLTPASATKAWWGAAMLNELSGPG
;
A
#
# COMPACT_ATOMS: atom_id res chain seq x y z
N MET A 1 15.41 -2.55 -24.92
CA MET A 1 14.06 -2.93 -25.38
C MET A 1 13.13 -1.76 -25.10
N ASN A 2 12.29 -1.35 -26.05
CA ASN A 2 11.27 -0.32 -25.77
C ASN A 2 10.28 -0.86 -24.72
N PRO A 3 9.91 -0.05 -23.70
CA PRO A 3 8.87 -0.46 -22.77
C PRO A 3 7.59 -0.79 -23.54
N PRO A 4 6.79 -1.78 -23.10
CA PRO A 4 5.51 -2.06 -23.71
C PRO A 4 4.65 -0.78 -23.70
N PRO A 5 3.82 -0.55 -24.73
CA PRO A 5 2.93 0.60 -24.76
C PRO A 5 2.05 0.58 -23.51
N LEU A 6 1.92 1.75 -22.87
CA LEU A 6 1.03 1.94 -21.73
C LEU A 6 -0.39 1.52 -22.16
N PRO A 7 -1.20 0.94 -21.26
CA PRO A 7 -2.62 0.78 -21.54
C PRO A 7 -3.21 2.15 -21.88
N ASP A 8 -4.07 2.21 -22.90
CA ASP A 8 -4.79 3.41 -23.32
C ASP A 8 -5.71 3.89 -22.19
N ILE A 9 -5.14 4.68 -21.28
CA ILE A 9 -5.87 5.42 -20.26
C ILE A 9 -5.91 6.86 -20.78
N ALA A 10 -6.85 7.11 -21.69
CA ALA A 10 -7.12 8.45 -22.19
C ALA A 10 -7.75 9.29 -21.07
N THR A 11 -6.91 9.97 -20.29
CA THR A 11 -7.33 11.07 -19.42
C THR A 11 -6.64 12.34 -19.89
N ASP A 12 -7.35 13.47 -19.85
CA ASP A 12 -6.91 14.79 -20.30
C ASP A 12 -5.79 15.42 -19.43
N GLY A 13 -5.11 14.61 -18.60
CA GLY A 13 -4.09 15.02 -17.65
C GLY A 13 -4.64 15.69 -16.37
N ARG A 14 -5.95 15.92 -16.27
CA ARG A 14 -6.61 16.55 -15.11
C ARG A 14 -7.32 15.55 -14.19
N GLU A 15 -7.51 14.32 -14.65
CA GLU A 15 -8.16 13.26 -13.88
C GLU A 15 -7.18 12.29 -13.23
N GLU A 16 -7.56 11.82 -12.04
CA GLU A 16 -6.80 10.78 -11.34
C GLU A 16 -6.97 9.48 -12.11
N ILE A 17 -5.86 8.79 -12.37
CA ILE A 17 -5.94 7.47 -12.97
C ILE A 17 -6.53 6.52 -11.93
N VAL A 18 -7.65 5.90 -12.25
CA VAL A 18 -8.25 4.85 -11.40
C VAL A 18 -8.62 3.68 -12.31
N PRO A 19 -8.01 2.49 -12.13
CA PRO A 19 -8.39 1.32 -12.91
C PRO A 19 -9.90 1.03 -12.82
N PRO A 20 -10.57 0.58 -13.89
CA PRO A 20 -12.01 0.35 -13.91
C PRO A 20 -12.51 -0.56 -12.79
N THR A 21 -11.77 -1.62 -12.46
CA THR A 21 -12.09 -2.57 -11.37
C THR A 21 -11.99 -1.95 -9.97
N LEU A 22 -11.24 -0.87 -9.79
CA LEU A 22 -11.20 -0.12 -8.54
C LEU A 22 -12.26 0.99 -8.53
N ALA A 23 -12.58 1.54 -9.71
CA ALA A 23 -13.66 2.52 -9.86
C ALA A 23 -15.03 1.94 -9.50
N THR A 24 -15.28 0.65 -9.74
CA THR A 24 -16.52 -0.04 -9.30
C THR A 24 -16.68 -0.01 -7.78
N VAL A 25 -15.60 -0.15 -7.01
CA VAL A 25 -15.64 -0.07 -5.55
C VAL A 25 -16.05 1.33 -5.09
N TRP A 26 -15.53 2.36 -5.75
CA TRP A 26 -15.89 3.76 -5.47
C TRP A 26 -17.34 4.05 -5.81
N GLN A 27 -17.80 3.60 -6.98
CA GLN A 27 -19.20 3.76 -7.41
C GLN A 27 -20.14 3.05 -6.45
N TYR A 28 -19.80 1.82 -6.03
CA TYR A 28 -20.58 1.06 -5.06
C TYR A 28 -20.66 1.78 -3.71
N ALA A 29 -19.53 2.27 -3.18
CA ALA A 29 -19.51 3.04 -1.95
C ALA A 29 -20.39 4.29 -2.04
N ARG A 30 -20.32 5.05 -3.14
CA ARG A 30 -21.18 6.23 -3.37
C ARG A 30 -22.67 5.90 -3.42
N ALA A 31 -23.02 4.76 -4.02
CA ALA A 31 -24.42 4.34 -4.11
C ALA A 31 -24.96 3.75 -2.80
N SER A 32 -24.08 3.34 -1.87
CA SER A 32 -24.45 2.57 -0.67
C SER A 32 -24.39 3.37 0.63
N ILE A 33 -23.83 4.59 0.61
CA ILE A 33 -23.60 5.41 1.80
C ILE A 33 -24.15 6.81 1.54
N ASP A 34 -25.23 7.15 2.24
CA ASP A 34 -26.00 8.39 2.01
C ASP A 34 -25.19 9.67 2.32
N ASP A 35 -24.26 9.62 3.28
CA ASP A 35 -23.48 10.76 3.77
C ASP A 35 -22.01 10.77 3.31
N ILE A 36 -21.72 10.07 2.21
CA ILE A 36 -20.37 10.04 1.66
C ILE A 36 -19.96 11.42 1.13
N SER A 37 -18.73 11.80 1.40
CA SER A 37 -18.12 13.03 0.90
C SER A 37 -16.86 12.70 0.11
N GLU A 38 -16.62 13.44 -0.97
CA GLU A 38 -15.39 13.34 -1.73
C GLU A 38 -14.47 14.51 -1.35
N THR A 39 -13.28 14.19 -0.89
CA THR A 39 -12.27 15.18 -0.49
C THR A 39 -10.95 14.89 -1.18
N ARG A 40 -9.94 15.73 -0.92
CA ARG A 40 -8.57 15.49 -1.34
C ARG A 40 -7.65 15.54 -0.14
N ASP A 41 -6.73 14.59 -0.06
CA ASP A 41 -5.69 14.63 0.96
C ASP A 41 -4.66 15.73 0.63
N ARG A 42 -3.72 15.97 1.55
CA ARG A 42 -2.64 16.97 1.35
C ARG A 42 -1.72 16.72 0.15
N ARG A 43 -1.72 15.50 -0.40
CA ARG A 43 -0.96 15.10 -1.60
C ARG A 43 -1.83 15.32 -2.85
N GLY A 44 -3.13 15.53 -2.70
CA GLY A 44 -4.09 15.75 -3.78
C GLY A 44 -4.80 14.48 -4.25
N PHE A 45 -4.58 13.33 -3.59
CA PHE A 45 -5.32 12.10 -3.88
C PHE A 45 -6.78 12.27 -3.52
N ARG A 46 -7.67 11.78 -4.39
CA ARG A 46 -9.10 11.76 -4.09
C ARG A 46 -9.37 10.73 -2.99
N LEU A 47 -10.17 11.14 -2.02
CA LEU A 47 -10.63 10.31 -0.91
C LEU A 47 -12.15 10.29 -0.91
N LEU A 48 -12.75 9.12 -0.72
CA LEU A 48 -14.13 9.02 -0.28
C LEU A 48 -14.15 8.88 1.24
N GLN A 49 -14.90 9.74 1.93
CA GLN A 49 -14.96 9.81 3.38
C GLN A 49 -16.40 9.75 3.86
N TRP A 50 -16.67 8.98 4.91
CA TRP A 50 -17.96 8.95 5.60
C TRP A 50 -17.77 8.90 7.11
N ALA A 51 -18.87 9.05 7.84
CA ALA A 51 -18.85 9.05 9.29
C ALA A 51 -18.14 7.81 9.85
N PRO A 52 -17.41 7.93 10.98
CA PRO A 52 -16.84 6.79 11.67
C PRO A 52 -17.91 5.74 11.97
N LEU A 53 -17.55 4.46 11.94
CA LEU A 53 -18.47 3.36 12.28
C LEU A 53 -19.02 3.50 13.71
N ARG A 54 -18.22 4.07 14.62
CA ARG A 54 -18.61 4.37 16.01
C ARG A 54 -18.29 5.82 16.37
N PRO A 55 -19.27 6.58 16.89
CA PRO A 55 -19.02 7.93 17.40
C PRO A 55 -18.01 7.95 18.56
N GLY A 56 -17.25 9.04 18.69
CA GLY A 56 -16.34 9.29 19.82
C GLY A 56 -14.93 8.70 19.69
N LEU A 57 -14.61 7.99 18.60
CA LEU A 57 -13.29 7.43 18.36
C LEU A 57 -12.43 8.35 17.47
N GLY A 58 -11.72 9.29 18.09
CA GLY A 58 -10.68 10.09 17.43
C GLY A 58 -11.15 11.07 16.33
N ASN A 59 -12.46 11.19 16.09
CA ASN A 59 -13.09 12.07 15.08
C ASN A 59 -12.51 11.93 13.67
N LYS A 60 -11.89 10.80 13.33
CA LYS A 60 -11.39 10.54 11.98
C LYS A 60 -12.43 9.81 11.14
N PRO A 61 -12.74 10.28 9.93
CA PRO A 61 -13.69 9.60 9.06
C PRO A 61 -13.17 8.22 8.67
N THR A 62 -14.07 7.35 8.23
CA THR A 62 -13.67 6.18 7.44
C THR A 62 -13.28 6.68 6.05
N GLU A 63 -12.15 6.22 5.51
CA GLU A 63 -11.64 6.67 4.22
C GLU A 63 -11.48 5.50 3.24
N LEU A 64 -11.76 5.75 1.97
CA LEU A 64 -11.41 4.90 0.83
C LEU A 64 -10.58 5.72 -0.16
N SER A 65 -9.39 5.24 -0.48
CA SER A 65 -8.47 5.84 -1.45
C SER A 65 -8.01 4.83 -2.50
N VAL A 66 -7.40 5.33 -3.58
CA VAL A 66 -6.65 4.51 -4.55
C VAL A 66 -5.21 4.97 -4.50
N GLU A 67 -4.30 4.06 -4.14
CA GLU A 67 -2.87 4.34 -4.08
C GLU A 67 -2.19 3.71 -5.30
N HIS A 68 -1.25 4.45 -5.90
CA HIS A 68 -0.37 3.97 -6.97
C HIS A 68 1.04 3.83 -6.41
N GLU A 69 1.60 2.65 -6.56
CA GLU A 69 2.94 2.36 -6.08
C GLU A 69 3.65 1.39 -7.03
N ALA A 70 4.95 1.59 -7.17
CA ALA A 70 5.82 0.58 -7.72
C ALA A 70 6.36 -0.30 -6.60
N ARG A 71 6.50 -1.59 -6.88
CA ARG A 71 7.08 -2.56 -5.95
C ARG A 71 8.17 -3.36 -6.64
N LEU A 72 9.34 -3.36 -6.03
CA LEU A 72 10.54 -4.04 -6.53
C LEU A 72 11.16 -4.89 -5.42
N ARG A 73 11.75 -6.01 -5.81
CA ARG A 73 12.49 -6.93 -4.92
C ARG A 73 13.89 -7.18 -5.46
N PRO A 74 14.88 -7.45 -4.61
CA PRO A 74 16.21 -7.82 -5.09
C PRO A 74 16.15 -9.19 -5.79
N ALA A 75 16.76 -9.30 -6.98
CA ALA A 75 16.92 -10.58 -7.66
C ALA A 75 18.14 -11.36 -7.16
N ALA A 76 19.12 -10.66 -6.59
CA ALA A 76 20.39 -11.21 -6.16
C ALA A 76 20.87 -10.58 -4.84
N ASP A 77 21.76 -11.30 -4.17
CA ASP A 77 22.47 -10.78 -3.00
C ASP A 77 23.31 -9.55 -3.40
N GLY A 78 23.22 -8.49 -2.60
CA GLY A 78 23.94 -7.23 -2.84
C GLY A 78 23.16 -6.18 -3.63
N SER A 79 22.06 -6.51 -4.33
CA SER A 79 21.25 -5.51 -5.07
C SER A 79 20.78 -4.35 -4.17
N ILE A 80 20.37 -4.66 -2.93
CA ILE A 80 19.94 -3.64 -1.96
C ILE A 80 21.11 -2.76 -1.53
N ALA A 81 22.27 -3.34 -1.24
CA ALA A 81 23.45 -2.58 -0.85
C ALA A 81 23.92 -1.66 -1.97
N ALA A 82 23.93 -2.15 -3.22
CA ALA A 82 24.25 -1.35 -4.40
C ALA A 82 23.27 -0.17 -4.58
N LEU A 83 21.97 -0.42 -4.43
CA LEU A 83 20.95 0.64 -4.47
C LEU A 83 21.14 1.67 -3.35
N GLN A 84 21.39 1.23 -2.12
CA GLN A 84 21.61 2.10 -0.97
C GLN A 84 22.84 3.00 -1.16
N THR A 85 23.97 2.43 -1.57
CA THR A 85 25.19 3.17 -1.89
C THR A 85 24.92 4.20 -2.98
N PHE A 86 24.27 3.79 -4.07
CA PHE A 86 23.92 4.70 -5.15
C PHE A 86 23.02 5.86 -4.70
N LEU A 87 21.98 5.59 -3.92
CA LEU A 87 21.07 6.62 -3.41
C LEU A 87 21.77 7.58 -2.45
N ALA A 88 22.75 7.11 -1.69
CA ALA A 88 23.58 7.95 -0.83
C ALA A 88 24.50 8.86 -1.66
N GLU A 89 25.15 8.32 -2.69
CA GLU A 89 25.99 9.10 -3.62
C GLU A 89 25.19 10.14 -4.41
N LYS A 90 23.94 9.82 -4.76
CA LYS A 90 23.02 10.71 -5.47
C LYS A 90 22.29 11.71 -4.57
N GLU A 91 22.54 11.74 -3.26
CA GLU A 91 21.88 12.71 -2.38
C GLU A 91 22.16 14.16 -2.83
N GLY A 92 21.08 14.93 -3.05
CA GLY A 92 21.14 16.29 -3.59
C GLY A 92 21.37 16.38 -5.10
N GLN A 93 21.54 15.25 -5.78
CA GLN A 93 21.78 15.15 -7.22
C GLN A 93 20.61 14.46 -7.94
N ARG A 94 20.61 14.53 -9.27
CA ARG A 94 19.66 13.77 -10.09
C ARG A 94 19.88 12.27 -9.93
N ILE A 95 18.80 11.51 -9.78
CA ILE A 95 18.86 10.06 -9.62
C ILE A 95 19.46 9.41 -10.86
N PHE A 96 19.00 9.75 -12.06
CA PHE A 96 19.65 9.33 -13.31
C PHE A 96 20.12 10.53 -14.16
N ASP A 97 20.93 10.23 -15.18
CA ASP A 97 21.43 11.23 -16.11
C ASP A 97 20.32 11.68 -17.08
N ALA A 98 20.54 12.77 -17.82
CA ALA A 98 19.51 13.38 -18.65
C ALA A 98 18.97 12.41 -19.72
N GLY A 99 17.65 12.18 -19.73
CA GLY A 99 16.94 11.38 -20.73
C GLY A 99 16.12 10.21 -20.19
N THR A 100 16.32 9.80 -18.93
CA THR A 100 15.67 8.59 -18.37
C THR A 100 14.55 8.84 -17.36
N ASP A 101 14.51 9.99 -16.67
CA ASP A 101 13.68 10.16 -15.46
C ASP A 101 13.17 11.61 -15.21
N ASP A 102 13.21 12.47 -16.22
CA ASP A 102 12.84 13.89 -16.12
C ASP A 102 13.61 14.70 -15.03
N GLY A 103 14.76 14.19 -14.56
CA GLY A 103 15.67 14.92 -13.68
C GLY A 103 15.23 15.00 -12.22
N LEU A 104 14.74 13.90 -11.65
CA LEU A 104 14.36 13.84 -10.24
C LEU A 104 15.59 13.89 -9.33
N ILE A 105 15.57 14.76 -8.32
CA ILE A 105 16.63 14.91 -7.31
C ILE A 105 16.34 14.01 -6.10
N VAL A 106 17.35 13.26 -5.65
CA VAL A 106 17.25 12.41 -4.46
C VAL A 106 17.47 13.24 -3.20
N ARG A 107 16.62 13.08 -2.19
CA ARG A 107 16.83 13.63 -0.84
C ARG A 107 16.57 12.57 0.22
N ARG A 108 17.52 12.30 1.11
CA ARG A 108 17.32 11.33 2.19
C ARG A 108 16.44 11.95 3.29
N LYS A 109 15.42 11.23 3.73
CA LYS A 109 14.59 11.61 4.88
C LYS A 109 15.12 10.88 6.12
N LYS A 110 15.83 11.62 6.99
CA LYS A 110 16.29 11.08 8.28
C LYS A 110 15.09 10.57 9.09
N ARG A 111 15.21 9.37 9.65
CA ARG A 111 14.21 8.74 10.51
C ARG A 111 14.79 8.52 11.89
N ALA A 112 13.92 8.54 12.91
CA ALA A 112 14.31 8.12 14.25
C ALA A 112 14.70 6.62 14.22
N PRO A 113 15.64 6.21 15.09
CA PRO A 113 16.00 4.79 15.21
C PRO A 113 14.81 3.93 15.65
N GLY A 114 14.89 2.63 15.36
CA GLY A 114 13.84 1.64 15.68
C GLY A 114 12.93 1.30 14.51
N SER A 115 11.92 0.48 14.75
CA SER A 115 10.90 0.09 13.75
C SER A 115 9.96 1.26 13.44
N GLN A 116 9.62 1.46 12.17
CA GLN A 116 8.71 2.54 11.74
C GLN A 116 7.25 2.10 11.73
N SER A 117 6.97 0.80 11.55
CA SER A 117 5.63 0.22 11.73
C SER A 117 5.71 -1.22 12.24
N VAL A 118 4.70 -1.59 13.03
CA VAL A 118 4.37 -2.99 13.31
C VAL A 118 2.93 -3.20 12.85
N ASP A 119 2.74 -4.11 11.91
CA ASP A 119 1.45 -4.40 11.28
C ASP A 119 1.04 -5.83 11.63
N GLN A 120 -0.08 -5.97 12.35
CA GLN A 120 -0.68 -7.26 12.65
C GLN A 120 -1.77 -7.55 11.62
N TYR A 121 -1.67 -8.71 10.98
CA TYR A 121 -2.59 -9.16 9.94
C TYR A 121 -3.50 -10.25 10.49
N TRP A 122 -4.76 -10.21 10.07
CA TRP A 122 -5.69 -11.31 10.26
C TRP A 122 -6.02 -11.90 8.90
N ASP A 123 -6.26 -13.20 8.91
CA ASP A 123 -6.69 -13.93 7.73
C ASP A 123 -7.88 -14.82 8.06
N ALA A 124 -8.69 -15.07 7.04
CA ALA A 124 -9.83 -15.96 7.13
C ALA A 124 -9.42 -17.40 6.76
N GLY A 125 -10.02 -18.37 7.44
CA GLY A 125 -9.74 -19.79 7.23
C GLY A 125 -8.64 -20.36 8.15
N GLY A 126 -8.60 -21.70 8.21
CA GLY A 126 -7.65 -22.44 9.05
C GLY A 126 -6.20 -22.42 8.53
N ALA A 127 -6.01 -22.20 7.22
CA ALA A 127 -4.71 -22.06 6.56
C ALA A 127 -4.72 -20.85 5.61
N LEU A 128 -3.59 -20.16 5.46
CA LEU A 128 -3.49 -18.95 4.62
C LEU A 128 -3.71 -19.24 3.13
N SER A 129 -3.45 -20.47 2.68
CA SER A 129 -3.66 -20.93 1.29
C SER A 129 -5.12 -20.81 0.82
N GLY A 130 -6.09 -20.81 1.73
CA GLY A 130 -7.52 -20.61 1.42
C GLY A 130 -8.07 -19.23 1.81
N GLY A 131 -7.25 -18.37 2.42
CA GLY A 131 -7.67 -17.12 3.03
C GLY A 131 -7.74 -15.91 2.11
N TRP A 132 -7.85 -14.73 2.71
CA TRP A 132 -7.68 -13.45 2.05
C TRP A 132 -6.25 -13.20 1.59
N THR A 133 -5.25 -13.57 2.40
CA THR A 133 -3.85 -13.27 2.09
C THR A 133 -3.46 -13.89 0.75
N CYS A 134 -3.84 -15.15 0.48
CA CYS A 134 -3.53 -15.81 -0.79
C CYS A 134 -4.21 -15.14 -2.01
N ARG A 135 -5.33 -14.43 -1.78
CA ARG A 135 -6.08 -13.66 -2.79
C ARG A 135 -5.59 -12.22 -2.91
N MET A 136 -4.47 -11.87 -2.29
CA MET A 136 -3.90 -10.52 -2.26
C MET A 136 -4.79 -9.48 -1.56
N LEU A 137 -5.78 -9.91 -0.79
CA LEU A 137 -6.57 -9.04 0.09
C LEU A 137 -5.92 -9.06 1.47
N THR A 138 -5.71 -7.89 2.07
CA THR A 138 -5.11 -7.81 3.40
C THR A 138 -6.01 -7.04 4.34
N PHE A 139 -6.25 -7.61 5.53
CA PHE A 139 -6.82 -6.88 6.64
C PHE A 139 -5.78 -6.80 7.75
N ARG A 140 -5.45 -5.56 8.14
CA ARG A 140 -4.44 -5.32 9.17
C ARG A 140 -4.84 -4.25 10.15
N ARG A 141 -4.21 -4.32 11.31
CA ARG A 141 -4.11 -3.25 12.29
C ARG A 141 -2.67 -2.81 12.32
N ARG A 142 -2.45 -1.51 12.25
CA ARG A 142 -1.14 -0.92 12.53
C ARG A 142 -1.02 -0.62 14.02
N ILE A 143 -0.07 -1.28 14.69
CA ILE A 143 0.26 -1.02 16.09
C ILE A 143 1.10 0.25 16.15
N ARG A 144 0.72 1.18 17.02
CA ARG A 144 1.43 2.44 17.20
C ARG A 144 2.74 2.21 17.92
N THR A 145 3.83 2.16 17.16
CA THR A 145 5.20 2.03 17.70
C THR A 145 6.01 3.32 17.62
N SER A 146 5.53 4.36 16.91
CA SER A 146 6.23 5.65 16.81
C SER A 146 5.30 6.86 16.59
N LYS A 147 5.83 8.07 16.77
CA LYS A 147 5.14 9.36 16.51
C LYS A 147 4.85 9.64 15.02
N PHE A 148 5.33 8.81 14.09
CA PHE A 148 5.30 9.08 12.64
C PHE A 148 4.05 8.57 11.92
N MET A 149 3.11 7.95 12.62
CA MET A 149 1.89 7.44 12.00
C MET A 149 0.92 8.57 11.72
N THR A 150 0.51 8.71 10.45
CA THR A 150 -0.50 9.68 9.99
C THR A 150 -1.87 9.46 10.65
N TRP A 151 -2.12 8.24 11.12
CA TRP A 151 -3.27 7.87 11.93
C TRP A 151 -2.80 7.50 13.33
N SER A 152 -3.18 8.30 14.31
CA SER A 152 -2.85 8.10 15.71
C SER A 152 -4.10 7.68 16.45
N ALA A 153 -4.14 6.42 16.88
CA ALA A 153 -5.04 5.93 17.91
C ALA A 153 -4.23 5.74 19.21
N ASP A 154 -4.90 5.66 20.36
CA ASP A 154 -4.29 5.23 21.62
C ASP A 154 -4.18 3.69 21.60
N ALA A 155 -2.95 3.17 21.70
CA ALA A 155 -2.63 1.76 21.46
C ALA A 155 -3.42 0.77 22.35
N GLU A 156 -3.96 1.26 23.47
CA GLU A 156 -4.69 0.49 24.48
C GLU A 156 -6.18 0.30 24.16
N HIS A 157 -6.85 1.26 23.49
CA HIS A 157 -8.31 1.21 23.28
C HIS A 157 -8.70 1.22 21.80
N ASN A 158 -7.94 1.92 20.95
CA ASN A 158 -8.27 2.11 19.55
C ASN A 158 -7.18 1.57 18.61
N GLY A 159 -7.59 0.95 17.51
CA GLY A 159 -6.74 0.46 16.43
C GLY A 159 -6.89 1.29 15.17
N VAL A 160 -5.79 1.51 14.45
CA VAL A 160 -5.84 1.97 13.06
C VAL A 160 -5.95 0.73 12.18
N PHE A 161 -7.12 0.54 11.58
CA PHE A 161 -7.43 -0.58 10.73
C PHE A 161 -7.31 -0.19 9.26
N ASN A 162 -6.87 -1.15 8.46
CA ASN A 162 -6.69 -0.99 7.03
C ASN A 162 -7.10 -2.28 6.31
N LEU A 163 -7.84 -2.10 5.23
CA LEU A 163 -8.24 -3.17 4.32
C LEU A 163 -7.71 -2.81 2.94
N GLU A 164 -6.74 -3.57 2.45
CA GLU A 164 -6.18 -3.40 1.11
C GLU A 164 -6.82 -4.44 0.18
N LEU A 165 -7.41 -3.97 -0.93
CA LEU A 165 -8.01 -4.86 -1.93
C LEU A 165 -6.93 -5.48 -2.84
N PRO A 166 -7.27 -6.55 -3.61
CA PRO A 166 -6.34 -7.09 -4.59
C PRO A 166 -5.84 -5.99 -5.55
N PRO A 167 -4.53 -5.91 -5.79
CA PRO A 167 -3.97 -4.85 -6.64
C PRO A 167 -4.27 -5.10 -8.12
N VAL A 168 -4.36 -4.02 -8.88
CA VAL A 168 -4.42 -4.04 -10.34
C VAL A 168 -3.04 -3.68 -10.88
N ALA A 169 -2.42 -4.61 -11.58
CA ALA A 169 -1.08 -4.41 -12.14
C ALA A 169 -1.13 -3.65 -13.47
N PHE A 170 -0.25 -2.67 -13.63
CA PHE A 170 0.08 -2.10 -14.94
C PHE A 170 1.10 -3.04 -15.59
N ALA A 171 0.60 -3.96 -16.41
CA ALA A 171 1.33 -5.14 -16.89
C ALA A 171 2.79 -4.83 -17.33
N GLY A 172 3.74 -5.63 -16.83
CA GLY A 172 5.16 -5.54 -17.20
C GLY A 172 5.96 -4.38 -16.57
N THR A 173 5.32 -3.48 -15.81
CA THR A 173 5.99 -2.27 -15.29
C THR A 173 6.42 -2.35 -13.82
N GLY A 174 5.91 -3.30 -13.05
CA GLY A 174 6.10 -3.35 -11.59
C GLY A 174 5.32 -2.29 -10.82
N VAL A 175 4.50 -1.49 -11.51
CA VAL A 175 3.56 -0.55 -10.92
C VAL A 175 2.21 -1.23 -10.72
N ILE A 176 1.59 -0.97 -9.57
CA ILE A 176 0.25 -1.40 -9.22
C ILE A 176 -0.59 -0.21 -8.78
N ALA A 177 -1.90 -0.34 -8.93
CA ALA A 177 -2.88 0.50 -8.25
C ALA A 177 -3.71 -0.37 -7.31
N ARG A 178 -4.11 0.18 -6.17
CA ARG A 178 -4.86 -0.56 -5.16
C ARG A 178 -5.83 0.34 -4.42
N ALA A 179 -7.04 -0.15 -4.21
CA ALA A 179 -8.00 0.48 -3.33
C ALA A 179 -7.72 0.11 -1.88
N GLU A 180 -7.70 1.10 -0.99
CA GLU A 180 -7.43 0.92 0.43
C GLU A 180 -8.49 1.62 1.27
N PHE A 181 -9.07 0.88 2.22
CA PHE A 181 -9.89 1.45 3.27
C PHE A 181 -9.05 1.70 4.51
N ASN A 182 -9.27 2.82 5.18
CA ASN A 182 -8.62 3.17 6.45
C ASN A 182 -9.65 3.68 7.44
N TRP A 183 -9.63 3.19 8.68
CA TRP A 183 -10.50 3.67 9.74
C TRP A 183 -9.91 3.48 11.14
N ILE A 184 -10.46 4.18 12.11
CA ILE A 184 -10.18 3.97 13.54
C ILE A 184 -11.38 3.26 14.16
N ASP A 185 -11.09 2.24 14.96
CA ASP A 185 -12.12 1.59 15.76
C ASP A 185 -11.54 1.02 17.06
N SER A 186 -12.42 0.64 17.99
CA SER A 186 -12.05 -0.19 19.13
C SER A 186 -11.46 -1.50 18.64
N LEU A 187 -10.35 -1.96 19.25
CA LEU A 187 -9.71 -3.21 18.85
C LEU A 187 -10.68 -4.39 18.89
N GLN A 188 -11.32 -4.59 20.04
CA GLN A 188 -12.21 -5.72 20.28
C GLN A 188 -13.38 -5.68 19.31
N SER A 189 -14.06 -4.54 19.24
CA SER A 189 -15.29 -4.41 18.49
C SER A 189 -15.05 -4.39 16.97
N GLY A 190 -13.96 -3.78 16.51
CA GLY A 190 -13.55 -3.80 15.10
C GLY A 190 -13.20 -5.21 14.61
N VAL A 191 -12.42 -5.98 15.38
CA VAL A 191 -12.12 -7.38 15.02
C VAL A 191 -13.38 -8.25 15.06
N LEU A 192 -14.29 -8.04 16.02
CA LEU A 192 -15.55 -8.77 16.11
C LEU A 192 -16.47 -8.49 14.92
N ASP A 193 -16.58 -7.24 14.47
CA ASP A 193 -17.38 -6.91 13.28
C ASP A 193 -16.83 -7.55 12.02
N VAL A 194 -15.52 -7.44 11.81
CA VAL A 194 -14.84 -8.10 10.68
C VAL A 194 -15.06 -9.61 10.76
N ALA A 195 -14.91 -10.23 11.94
CA ALA A 195 -15.11 -11.66 12.12
C ALA A 195 -16.57 -12.09 11.85
N ARG A 196 -17.56 -11.29 12.26
CA ARG A 196 -18.98 -11.52 11.98
C ARG A 196 -19.24 -11.44 10.48
N ILE A 197 -18.87 -10.34 9.83
CA ILE A 197 -19.06 -10.12 8.39
C ILE A 197 -18.38 -11.23 7.59
N SER A 198 -17.17 -11.62 8.00
CA SER A 198 -16.39 -12.69 7.39
C SER A 198 -17.08 -14.06 7.45
N GLN A 199 -17.93 -14.29 8.45
CA GLN A 199 -18.67 -15.55 8.63
C GLN A 199 -20.06 -15.52 8.02
N THR A 200 -20.79 -14.42 8.19
CA THR A 200 -22.23 -14.34 7.84
C THR A 200 -22.49 -13.57 6.56
N GLY A 201 -21.57 -12.72 6.11
CA GLY A 201 -21.81 -11.76 5.03
C GLY A 201 -22.73 -10.60 5.42
N GLU A 202 -23.02 -10.43 6.72
CA GLU A 202 -23.97 -9.45 7.24
C GLU A 202 -23.30 -8.50 8.25
N GLY A 203 -23.73 -7.23 8.27
CA GLY A 203 -23.18 -6.20 9.15
C GLY A 203 -23.68 -4.80 8.78
N ASP A 204 -23.06 -3.78 9.38
CA ASP A 204 -23.30 -2.38 8.99
C ASP A 204 -22.93 -2.20 7.51
N PRO A 205 -23.84 -1.70 6.65
CA PRO A 205 -23.58 -1.51 5.22
C PRO A 205 -22.42 -0.54 4.94
N ARG A 206 -22.05 0.32 5.90
CA ARG A 206 -20.92 1.26 5.80
C ARG A 206 -19.58 0.61 6.16
N HIS A 207 -19.58 -0.64 6.64
CA HIS A 207 -18.37 -1.31 7.07
C HIS A 207 -17.46 -1.63 5.86
N PRO A 208 -16.17 -1.22 5.89
CA PRO A 208 -15.22 -1.41 4.78
C PRO A 208 -15.19 -2.81 4.17
N LEU A 209 -15.12 -3.85 5.02
CA LEU A 209 -15.13 -5.24 4.54
C LEU A 209 -16.42 -5.61 3.79
N LEU A 210 -17.58 -5.21 4.31
CA LEU A 210 -18.86 -5.56 3.69
C LEU A 210 -19.02 -4.84 2.34
N LEU A 211 -18.63 -3.57 2.27
CA LEU A 211 -18.58 -2.80 1.02
C LEU A 211 -17.67 -3.46 -0.01
N ALA A 212 -16.44 -3.82 0.38
CA ALA A 212 -15.49 -4.47 -0.49
C ALA A 212 -16.01 -5.82 -1.01
N MET A 213 -16.58 -6.64 -0.12
CA MET A 213 -17.13 -7.94 -0.50
C MET A 213 -18.28 -7.80 -1.49
N ARG A 214 -19.21 -6.86 -1.26
CA ARG A 214 -20.35 -6.65 -2.16
C ARG A 214 -19.92 -6.04 -3.50
N ALA A 215 -19.04 -5.05 -3.47
CA ALA A 215 -18.54 -4.40 -4.69
C ALA A 215 -17.76 -5.35 -5.61
N LEU A 216 -17.00 -6.27 -5.02
CA LEU A 216 -16.16 -7.24 -5.75
C LEU A 216 -16.79 -8.64 -5.89
N GLY A 217 -18.00 -8.86 -5.36
CA GLY A 217 -18.64 -10.16 -5.36
C GLY A 217 -17.87 -11.25 -4.60
N LEU A 218 -17.13 -10.88 -3.54
CA LEU A 218 -16.35 -11.83 -2.75
C LEU A 218 -17.26 -12.56 -1.75
N PRO A 219 -17.19 -13.90 -1.68
CA PRO A 219 -17.94 -14.65 -0.69
C PRO A 219 -17.37 -14.42 0.73
N PRO A 220 -18.19 -14.62 1.78
CA PRO A 220 -17.68 -14.68 3.15
C PRO A 220 -16.59 -15.76 3.24
N PRO A 221 -15.36 -15.40 3.63
CA PRO A 221 -14.21 -16.31 3.59
C PRO A 221 -14.15 -17.25 4.80
N GLY A 222 -15.05 -17.10 5.79
CA GLY A 222 -15.11 -17.93 6.99
C GLY A 222 -14.49 -17.28 8.24
N ARG A 223 -13.98 -18.11 9.16
CA ARG A 223 -13.51 -17.67 10.48
C ARG A 223 -12.21 -16.86 10.39
N LEU A 224 -12.22 -15.66 10.94
CA LEU A 224 -11.05 -14.77 11.04
C LEU A 224 -10.12 -15.17 12.19
N GLN A 225 -8.81 -15.17 11.96
CA GLN A 225 -7.77 -15.46 12.95
C GLN A 225 -6.52 -14.60 12.72
N PRO A 226 -5.75 -14.25 13.78
CA PRO A 226 -4.43 -13.64 13.60
C PRO A 226 -3.54 -14.54 12.74
N ALA A 227 -2.84 -13.95 11.77
CA ALA A 227 -2.08 -14.68 10.77
C ALA A 227 -0.60 -14.32 10.83
N LEU A 228 -0.28 -13.05 10.63
CA LEU A 228 1.10 -12.58 10.48
C LEU A 228 1.31 -11.31 11.29
N GLU A 229 2.55 -11.07 11.70
CA GLU A 229 3.00 -9.77 12.18
C GLU A 229 4.22 -9.32 11.37
N HIS A 230 4.18 -8.09 10.87
CA HIS A 230 5.27 -7.48 10.12
C HIS A 230 5.87 -6.34 10.91
N THR A 231 7.14 -6.46 11.28
CA THR A 231 7.93 -5.34 11.79
C THR A 231 8.76 -4.76 10.66
N THR A 232 8.53 -3.48 10.35
CA THR A 232 9.18 -2.80 9.22
C THR A 232 10.17 -1.75 9.73
N PHE A 233 11.42 -1.88 9.27
CA PHE A 233 12.44 -0.85 9.36
C PHE A 233 12.59 -0.20 7.99
N ARG A 234 12.56 1.12 7.90
CA ARG A 234 12.41 1.83 6.62
C ARG A 234 13.45 2.91 6.45
N GLU A 235 14.23 2.79 5.38
CA GLU A 235 14.98 3.91 4.82
C GLU A 235 14.09 4.65 3.81
N LYS A 236 14.07 5.97 3.89
CA LYS A 236 13.17 6.79 3.07
C LYS A 236 13.92 7.85 2.30
N TYR A 237 13.62 7.94 1.01
CA TYR A 237 14.12 8.93 0.09
C TYR A 237 12.96 9.65 -0.58
N SER A 238 13.09 10.96 -0.71
CA SER A 238 12.23 11.80 -1.54
C SER A 238 12.85 11.92 -2.92
N LEU A 239 12.02 11.77 -3.95
CA LEU A 239 12.39 12.05 -5.32
C LEU A 239 11.66 13.33 -5.72
N CYS A 240 12.40 14.43 -5.82
CA CYS A 240 11.86 15.77 -6.02
C CYS A 240 12.08 16.24 -7.45
N THR A 241 11.19 17.07 -7.98
CA THR A 241 11.42 17.72 -9.27
C THR A 241 12.66 18.62 -9.22
N SER A 242 13.48 18.61 -10.27
CA SER A 242 14.55 19.60 -10.45
C SER A 242 13.90 20.95 -10.78
N SER A 243 13.82 21.85 -9.81
CA SER A 243 13.38 23.21 -10.08
C SER A 243 14.39 23.93 -10.98
N ARG A 244 13.93 24.54 -12.08
CA ARG A 244 14.73 25.47 -12.92
C ARG A 244 14.43 26.94 -12.60
N SER A 245 13.43 27.20 -11.76
CA SER A 245 13.01 28.52 -11.29
C SER A 245 13.24 28.63 -9.78
N TYR A 246 13.04 29.81 -9.20
CA TYR A 246 13.18 30.08 -7.76
C TYR A 246 12.21 29.31 -6.84
N ASP A 247 11.48 28.32 -7.36
CA ASP A 247 10.55 27.49 -6.59
C ASP A 247 11.28 26.35 -5.87
N GLU A 248 10.84 26.03 -4.66
CA GLU A 248 11.37 24.90 -3.91
C GLU A 248 11.11 23.57 -4.64
N PRO A 249 12.10 22.65 -4.71
CA PRO A 249 11.92 21.32 -5.28
C PRO A 249 10.74 20.58 -4.65
N GLN A 250 9.78 20.17 -5.50
CA GLN A 250 8.55 19.53 -5.03
C GLN A 250 8.74 18.02 -4.98
N GLU A 251 8.42 17.38 -3.86
CA GLU A 251 8.42 15.92 -3.74
C GLU A 251 7.37 15.33 -4.68
N LEU A 252 7.80 14.45 -5.58
CA LEU A 252 6.92 13.75 -6.51
C LEU A 252 6.73 12.28 -6.11
N PHE A 253 7.80 11.60 -5.71
CA PHE A 253 7.74 10.22 -5.24
C PHE A 253 8.44 10.06 -3.90
N GLN A 254 8.02 9.03 -3.17
CA GLN A 254 8.67 8.54 -1.97
C GLN A 254 9.17 7.13 -2.25
N LEU A 255 10.50 6.96 -2.27
CA LEU A 255 11.16 5.67 -2.36
C LEU A 255 11.44 5.19 -0.94
N ASN A 256 10.91 4.02 -0.60
CA ASN A 256 11.15 3.34 0.67
C ASN A 256 11.93 2.05 0.41
N ILE A 257 13.02 1.85 1.15
CA ILE A 257 13.69 0.54 1.24
C ILE A 257 13.28 -0.06 2.58
N ASP A 258 12.46 -1.10 2.51
CA ASP A 258 11.87 -1.77 3.66
C ASP A 258 12.67 -3.01 4.03
N HIS A 259 13.04 -3.04 5.29
CA HIS A 259 13.72 -4.11 5.98
C HIS A 259 12.69 -4.78 6.88
N MET A 260 12.16 -5.92 6.45
CA MET A 260 11.00 -6.53 7.08
C MET A 260 11.39 -7.78 7.86
N THR A 261 10.90 -7.88 9.09
CA THR A 261 10.82 -9.13 9.84
C THR A 261 9.36 -9.54 9.88
N VAL A 262 9.07 -10.76 9.43
CA VAL A 262 7.73 -11.31 9.37
C VAL A 262 7.66 -12.51 10.29
N GLN A 263 6.69 -12.52 11.19
CA GLN A 263 6.42 -13.64 12.10
C GLN A 263 5.05 -14.24 11.80
N SER A 264 4.98 -15.57 11.77
CA SER A 264 3.71 -16.28 11.83
C SER A 264 3.15 -16.23 13.24
N LEU A 265 1.93 -15.75 13.39
CA LEU A 265 1.20 -15.79 14.66
C LEU A 265 0.55 -17.17 14.92
N ARG A 266 0.63 -18.08 13.93
CA ARG A 266 0.11 -19.46 14.02
C ARG A 266 1.19 -20.42 14.46
N THR A 267 2.38 -20.33 13.88
CA THR A 267 3.49 -21.27 14.07
C THR A 267 4.65 -20.71 14.88
N GLY A 268 4.73 -19.38 15.00
CA GLY A 268 5.86 -18.69 15.63
C GLY A 268 7.10 -18.59 14.74
N HIS A 269 7.09 -19.15 13.52
CA HIS A 269 8.20 -19.04 12.59
C HIS A 269 8.45 -17.59 12.17
N VAL A 270 9.72 -17.27 11.93
CA VAL A 270 10.16 -15.93 11.55
C VAL A 270 10.95 -15.99 10.24
N ALA A 271 10.65 -15.07 9.34
CA ALA A 271 11.38 -14.84 8.12
C ALA A 271 11.77 -13.36 8.01
N GLN A 272 12.80 -13.08 7.22
CA GLN A 272 13.21 -11.71 6.90
C GLN A 272 13.27 -11.53 5.40
N HIS A 273 12.83 -10.37 4.93
CA HIS A 273 12.97 -10.02 3.53
C HIS A 273 13.15 -8.51 3.36
N ARG A 274 13.42 -8.12 2.11
CA ARG A 274 13.53 -6.73 1.68
C ARG A 274 12.46 -6.44 0.64
N ASP A 275 11.97 -5.21 0.64
CA ASP A 275 11.00 -4.72 -0.35
C ASP A 275 11.36 -3.27 -0.68
N ILE A 276 11.20 -2.85 -1.93
CA ILE A 276 11.37 -1.46 -2.33
C ILE A 276 10.01 -0.96 -2.84
N ASP A 277 9.48 0.06 -2.18
CA ASP A 277 8.25 0.73 -2.61
C ASP A 277 8.57 2.11 -3.17
N ILE A 278 7.94 2.48 -4.27
CA ILE A 278 7.96 3.85 -4.80
C ILE A 278 6.51 4.32 -4.89
N SER A 279 6.09 5.14 -3.94
CA SER A 279 4.73 5.67 -3.88
C SER A 279 4.67 7.11 -4.37
N ALA A 280 3.62 7.48 -5.08
CA ALA A 280 3.39 8.87 -5.43
C ALA A 280 3.18 9.73 -4.16
N ALA A 281 3.85 10.89 -4.12
CA ALA A 281 3.68 11.90 -3.09
C ALA A 281 2.64 12.96 -3.48
N ARG A 282 2.05 12.82 -4.68
CA ARG A 282 1.09 13.73 -5.28
C ARG A 282 0.06 12.99 -6.12
N PHE A 283 -1.01 13.70 -6.46
CA PHE A 283 -2.02 13.31 -7.46
C PHE A 283 -1.41 12.62 -8.69
N VAL A 284 -1.98 11.46 -9.07
CA VAL A 284 -1.46 10.61 -10.15
C VAL A 284 -2.31 10.76 -11.40
N ASN A 285 -1.82 11.56 -12.34
CA ASN A 285 -2.29 11.60 -13.72
C ASN A 285 -1.37 10.78 -14.63
N THR A 286 -1.63 10.80 -15.93
CA THR A 286 -0.84 10.08 -16.95
C THR A 286 0.65 10.43 -16.93
N GLN A 287 1.00 11.69 -16.69
CA GLN A 287 2.39 12.11 -16.64
C GLN A 287 3.10 11.52 -15.41
N VAL A 288 2.49 11.63 -14.22
CA VAL A 288 3.06 11.10 -12.97
C VAL A 288 3.16 9.57 -13.03
N LEU A 289 2.13 8.88 -13.55
CA LEU A 289 2.17 7.43 -13.72
C LEU A 289 3.28 7.00 -14.69
N SER A 290 3.42 7.69 -15.82
CA SER A 290 4.48 7.41 -16.79
C SER A 290 5.87 7.61 -16.18
N GLN A 291 6.06 8.65 -15.37
CA GLN A 291 7.31 8.88 -14.63
C GLN A 291 7.56 7.79 -13.60
N LEU A 292 6.53 7.34 -12.85
CA LEU A 292 6.63 6.23 -11.91
C LEU A 292 7.07 4.93 -12.61
N ILE A 293 6.51 4.63 -13.79
CA ILE A 293 6.89 3.46 -14.59
C ILE A 293 8.35 3.58 -15.05
N ARG A 294 8.76 4.74 -15.58
CA ARG A 294 10.15 4.96 -16.04
C ARG A 294 11.17 4.77 -14.93
N ILE A 295 10.95 5.39 -13.76
CA ILE A 295 11.89 5.26 -12.63
C ILE A 295 11.94 3.84 -12.10
N THR A 296 10.81 3.13 -12.09
CA THR A 296 10.74 1.72 -11.68
C THR A 296 11.56 0.84 -12.61
N SER A 297 11.37 0.99 -13.93
CA SER A 297 12.14 0.25 -14.93
C SER A 297 13.64 0.56 -14.85
N ALA A 298 14.02 1.82 -14.68
CA ALA A 298 15.42 2.22 -14.60
C ALA A 298 16.11 1.66 -13.34
N LEU A 299 15.42 1.66 -12.20
CA LEU A 299 15.93 1.05 -10.96
C LEU A 299 16.02 -0.48 -11.08
N SER A 300 15.00 -1.10 -11.67
CA SER A 300 14.95 -2.53 -11.98
C SER A 300 16.16 -2.97 -12.81
N GLU A 301 16.40 -2.31 -13.93
CA GLU A 301 17.49 -2.61 -14.85
C GLU A 301 18.87 -2.37 -14.21
N LYS A 302 19.05 -1.22 -13.57
CA LYS A 302 20.37 -0.83 -13.03
C LYS A 302 20.83 -1.68 -11.85
N PHE A 303 19.91 -2.12 -11.00
CA PHE A 303 20.24 -2.81 -9.74
C PHE A 303 19.83 -4.28 -9.72
N GLY A 304 19.32 -4.81 -10.85
CA GLY A 304 18.83 -6.19 -10.93
C GLY A 304 17.70 -6.42 -9.94
N LEU A 305 16.69 -5.55 -9.94
CA LEU A 305 15.49 -5.70 -9.12
C LEU A 305 14.36 -6.30 -9.96
N THR A 306 13.55 -7.17 -9.38
CA THR A 306 12.38 -7.74 -10.05
C THR A 306 11.10 -7.01 -9.65
N PRO A 307 10.23 -6.64 -10.61
CA PRO A 307 8.85 -6.27 -10.35
C PRO A 307 8.13 -7.26 -9.42
N ALA A 308 7.42 -6.74 -8.42
CA ALA A 308 6.66 -7.54 -7.47
C ALA A 308 5.18 -7.14 -7.46
N SER A 309 4.32 -8.01 -7.97
CA SER A 309 2.86 -7.78 -7.95
C SER A 309 2.19 -8.19 -6.65
N ALA A 310 2.87 -8.97 -5.80
CA ALA A 310 2.31 -9.51 -4.58
C ALA A 310 2.31 -8.49 -3.42
N THR A 311 1.29 -8.57 -2.56
CA THR A 311 1.26 -7.78 -1.33
C THR A 311 2.40 -8.18 -0.39
N LYS A 312 2.72 -7.30 0.57
CA LYS A 312 3.73 -7.60 1.59
C LYS A 312 3.32 -8.84 2.39
N ALA A 313 2.05 -8.89 2.84
CA ALA A 313 1.50 -10.02 3.59
C ALA A 313 1.59 -11.33 2.82
N TRP A 314 1.22 -11.35 1.53
CA TRP A 314 1.35 -12.53 0.69
C TRP A 314 2.79 -13.02 0.61
N TRP A 315 3.73 -12.09 0.39
CA TRP A 315 5.14 -12.47 0.32
C TRP A 315 5.70 -12.96 1.65
N GLY A 316 5.31 -12.31 2.75
CA GLY A 316 5.63 -12.77 4.10
C GLY A 316 5.15 -14.20 4.34
N ALA A 317 3.90 -14.51 3.99
CA ALA A 317 3.34 -15.86 4.07
C ALA A 317 4.10 -16.86 3.18
N ALA A 318 4.48 -16.46 1.96
CA ALA A 318 5.28 -17.31 1.07
C ALA A 318 6.65 -17.65 1.67
N MET A 319 7.35 -16.67 2.24
CA MET A 319 8.65 -16.88 2.90
C MET A 319 8.57 -17.75 4.14
N LEU A 320 7.41 -17.80 4.79
CA LEU A 320 7.14 -18.68 5.93
C LEU A 320 6.64 -20.08 5.50
N ASN A 321 6.52 -20.36 4.20
CA ASN A 321 5.93 -21.57 3.63
C ASN A 321 4.46 -21.81 4.08
N GLU A 322 3.70 -20.74 4.33
CA GLU A 322 2.29 -20.84 4.76
C GLU A 322 1.29 -20.74 3.60
N LEU A 323 1.78 -20.45 2.40
CA LEU A 323 1.02 -20.52 1.17
C LEU A 323 1.31 -21.86 0.48
N SER A 324 0.46 -22.86 0.69
CA SER A 324 0.51 -24.09 -0.10
C SER A 324 0.23 -23.77 -1.57
N GLY A 325 0.99 -24.38 -2.49
CA GLY A 325 0.64 -24.42 -3.92
C GLY A 325 -0.73 -25.06 -4.15
N PRO A 326 -1.31 -24.93 -5.36
CA PRO A 326 -2.67 -25.38 -5.64
C PRO A 326 -2.83 -26.86 -5.28
N GLY A 327 -3.73 -27.14 -4.34
CA GLY A 327 -4.35 -28.44 -4.14
C GLY A 327 -5.64 -28.50 -4.93
#